data_AF-A0A8T7MC73-F1
#
_entry.id   AF-A0A8T7MC73-F1
#
_cell.length_a   1.000
_cell.length_b   1.000
_cell.length_c   1.000
_cell.angle_alpha   90.00
_cell.angle_beta   90.00
_cell.angle_gamma   90.00
#
_symmetry.space_group_name_H-M   'P 1'
#
loop_
_entity.id
_entity.type
_entity.pdbx_description
1 polymer ?
#
loop_
_entity_poly.entity_id
_entity_poly.type
_entity_poly.pdbx_seq_one_letter_code
_entity_poly.pdbx_strand_id
1 'polypeptide(L)'
;MVHFDPENKLAVFRAKITIPEGGSATGWGSETGDDFKDFIEKAETKAIGRACAALGFGTQHCQDFDYDSQSQGRVVDAPVKNPAPTQQAKTPTAQQTLDGQSKALVTEKQVKFIYGTGKAQGMSDGQVVSLCRSKFGVVPEDLSRGDGSRFIDMLKQPI
;
A
#
# COMPACT_ATOMS: atom_id res chain seq x y z
N MET A 1 0.32 15.27 -22.89
CA MET A 1 0.49 16.38 -21.94
C MET A 1 -0.33 17.57 -22.38
N VAL A 2 -1.04 18.25 -21.47
CA VAL A 2 -1.90 19.43 -21.77
C VAL A 2 -1.33 20.70 -21.13
N HIS A 3 -0.76 20.57 -19.93
CA HIS A 3 -0.09 21.67 -19.26
C HIS A 3 1.12 21.12 -18.50
N PHE A 4 2.22 21.87 -18.54
CA PHE A 4 3.43 21.57 -17.79
C PHE A 4 4.04 22.88 -17.33
N ASP A 5 4.26 22.97 -16.02
CA ASP A 5 4.91 24.08 -15.37
C ASP A 5 6.13 23.55 -14.59
N PRO A 6 7.35 23.78 -15.09
CA PRO A 6 8.56 23.29 -14.44
C PRO A 6 8.89 24.08 -13.16
N GLU A 7 8.46 25.34 -13.03
CA GLU A 7 8.76 26.19 -11.87
C GLU A 7 7.91 25.73 -10.67
N ASN A 8 6.62 25.52 -10.92
CA ASN A 8 5.68 25.01 -9.91
C ASN A 8 5.66 23.48 -9.84
N LYS A 9 6.51 22.80 -10.62
CA LYS A 9 6.58 21.34 -10.77
C LYS A 9 5.19 20.71 -10.95
N LEU A 10 4.36 21.29 -11.80
CA LEU A 10 3.01 20.82 -12.07
C LEU A 10 2.94 20.17 -13.45
N ALA A 11 2.35 18.99 -13.53
CA ALA A 11 2.06 18.33 -14.80
C ALA A 11 0.59 17.96 -14.89
N VAL A 12 -0.03 18.24 -16.03
CA VAL A 12 -1.43 17.89 -16.32
C VAL A 12 -1.51 17.17 -17.66
N PHE A 13 -2.12 15.99 -17.63
CA PHE A 13 -2.32 15.12 -18.77
C PHE A 13 -3.81 14.88 -19.01
N ARG A 14 -4.16 14.80 -20.30
CA ARG A 14 -5.43 14.30 -20.80
C ARG A 14 -5.14 13.10 -21.68
N ALA A 15 -5.65 11.93 -21.29
CA ALA A 15 -5.58 10.72 -22.08
C ALA A 15 -6.94 10.45 -22.70
N LYS A 16 -6.99 10.20 -24.02
CA LYS A 16 -8.21 9.72 -24.70
C LYS A 16 -7.92 8.33 -25.23
N ILE A 17 -8.77 7.38 -24.88
CA ILE A 17 -8.69 5.99 -25.34
C ILE A 17 -9.93 5.72 -26.18
N THR A 18 -9.72 5.13 -27.35
CA THR A 18 -10.77 4.73 -28.30
C THR A 18 -10.55 3.27 -28.64
N ILE A 19 -11.60 2.47 -28.52
CA ILE A 19 -11.59 1.06 -28.90
C ILE A 19 -12.23 0.95 -30.30
N PRO A 20 -11.59 0.27 -31.27
CA PRO A 20 -12.25 -0.02 -32.54
C PRO A 20 -13.59 -0.73 -32.32
N GLU A 21 -14.65 -0.24 -32.96
CA GLU A 21 -16.04 -0.74 -32.82
C GLU A 21 -16.64 -0.66 -31.40
N GLY A 22 -15.93 -0.06 -30.45
CA GLY A 22 -16.36 0.13 -29.08
C GLY A 22 -16.58 1.60 -28.72
N GLY A 23 -16.51 1.88 -27.41
CA GLY A 23 -16.60 3.23 -26.87
C GLY A 23 -15.28 4.01 -26.93
N SER A 24 -15.36 5.28 -26.55
CA SER A 24 -14.19 6.09 -26.23
C SER A 24 -14.37 6.78 -24.89
N ALA A 25 -13.29 6.94 -24.14
CA ALA A 25 -13.30 7.68 -22.89
C ALA A 25 -12.10 8.60 -22.78
N THR A 26 -12.23 9.62 -21.95
CA THR A 26 -11.16 10.56 -21.64
C THR A 26 -10.93 10.60 -20.14
N GLY A 27 -9.66 10.54 -19.74
CA GLY A 27 -9.20 10.66 -18.37
C GLY A 27 -8.25 11.83 -18.22
N TRP A 28 -8.32 12.49 -17.07
CA TRP A 28 -7.44 13.60 -16.70
C TRP A 28 -6.62 13.21 -15.48
N GLY A 29 -5.34 13.57 -15.50
CA GLY A 29 -4.42 13.32 -14.41
C GLY A 29 -3.53 14.54 -14.19
N SER A 30 -3.36 14.91 -12.93
CA SER A 30 -2.42 15.94 -12.51
C SER A 30 -1.65 15.45 -11.29
N GLU A 31 -0.39 15.86 -11.22
CA GLU A 31 0.49 15.65 -10.07
C GLU A 31 1.42 16.83 -9.93
N THR A 32 1.88 17.04 -8.70
CA THR A 32 2.92 18.01 -8.40
C THR A 32 4.23 17.32 -8.02
N GLY A 33 5.36 18.03 -8.17
CA GLY A 33 6.67 17.54 -7.76
C GLY A 33 6.83 17.35 -6.24
N ASP A 34 5.88 17.86 -5.45
CA ASP A 34 5.82 17.64 -4.01
C ASP A 34 5.22 16.25 -3.68
N ASP A 35 4.35 15.73 -4.54
CA ASP A 35 3.74 14.40 -4.39
C ASP A 35 4.74 13.29 -4.77
N PHE A 36 5.42 13.48 -5.91
CA PHE A 36 6.30 12.47 -6.50
C PHE A 36 7.50 13.13 -7.21
N LYS A 37 8.67 12.48 -7.12
CA LYS A 37 9.85 12.91 -7.89
C LYS A 37 9.64 12.73 -9.41
N ASP A 38 8.86 11.71 -9.78
CA ASP A 38 8.42 11.34 -11.13
C ASP A 38 6.97 11.81 -11.41
N PHE A 39 6.64 13.05 -11.01
CA PHE A 39 5.27 13.58 -11.09
C PHE A 39 4.71 13.63 -12.51
N ILE A 40 5.56 13.79 -13.54
CA ILE A 40 5.14 13.83 -14.93
C ILE A 40 4.57 12.46 -15.34
N GLU A 41 5.33 11.39 -15.10
CA GLU A 41 4.96 10.00 -15.42
C GLU A 41 3.75 9.56 -14.57
N LYS A 42 3.67 10.03 -13.32
CA LYS A 42 2.51 9.76 -12.46
C LYS A 42 1.25 10.44 -12.95
N ALA A 43 1.32 11.71 -13.37
CA ALA A 43 0.18 12.43 -13.93
C ALA A 43 -0.34 11.77 -15.20
N GLU A 44 0.56 11.30 -16.07
CA GLU A 44 0.20 10.53 -17.26
C GLU A 44 -0.46 9.19 -16.91
N THR A 45 0.16 8.42 -16.01
CA THR A 45 -0.38 7.12 -15.55
C THR A 45 -1.78 7.29 -14.96
N LYS A 46 -1.99 8.33 -14.15
CA LYS A 46 -3.29 8.67 -13.56
C LYS A 46 -4.33 9.02 -14.64
N ALA A 47 -3.95 9.79 -15.66
CA ALA A 47 -4.85 10.13 -16.77
C ALA A 47 -5.27 8.88 -17.57
N ILE A 48 -4.32 8.02 -17.91
CA ILE A 48 -4.56 6.76 -18.63
C ILE A 48 -5.46 5.83 -17.80
N GLY A 49 -5.12 5.61 -16.53
CA GLY A 49 -5.89 4.73 -15.64
C GLY A 49 -7.35 5.17 -15.51
N ARG A 50 -7.62 6.48 -15.44
CA ARG A 50 -8.99 7.03 -15.41
C ARG A 50 -9.73 6.82 -16.74
N ALA A 51 -9.06 6.99 -17.88
CA ALA A 51 -9.65 6.70 -19.19
C ALA A 51 -9.99 5.21 -19.33
N CYS A 52 -9.08 4.32 -18.91
CA CYS A 52 -9.31 2.87 -18.91
C CYS A 52 -10.47 2.47 -17.99
N ALA A 53 -10.50 3.00 -16.77
CA ALA A 53 -11.57 2.71 -15.82
C ALA A 53 -12.95 3.16 -16.33
N ALA A 54 -13.02 4.31 -17.01
CA ALA A 54 -14.25 4.79 -17.63
C ALA A 54 -14.73 3.93 -18.82
N LEU A 55 -13.82 3.20 -19.48
CA LEU A 55 -14.16 2.19 -20.49
C LEU A 55 -14.54 0.83 -19.91
N GLY A 56 -14.54 0.67 -18.58
CA GLY A 56 -14.83 -0.59 -17.92
C GLY A 56 -13.59 -1.45 -17.67
N PHE A 57 -12.38 -1.01 -18.00
CA PHE A 57 -11.13 -1.74 -17.71
C PHE A 57 -10.53 -1.42 -16.33
N GLY A 58 -11.38 -0.98 -15.39
CA GLY A 58 -10.98 -0.75 -14.00
C GLY A 58 -11.06 -2.05 -13.19
N THR A 59 -10.25 -2.18 -12.13
CA THR A 59 -10.27 -3.36 -11.24
C THR A 59 -11.63 -3.62 -10.60
N GLN A 60 -12.47 -2.60 -10.45
CA GLN A 60 -13.87 -2.72 -10.01
C GLN A 60 -14.77 -3.54 -10.97
N HIS A 61 -14.30 -3.82 -12.19
CA HIS A 61 -15.01 -4.59 -13.21
C HIS A 61 -14.31 -5.93 -13.53
N CYS A 62 -13.24 -6.27 -12.79
CA CYS A 62 -12.57 -7.57 -12.94
C CYS A 62 -13.35 -8.64 -12.16
N GLN A 63 -13.80 -9.69 -12.84
CA GLN A 63 -14.55 -10.82 -12.24
C GLN A 63 -13.75 -11.59 -11.19
N ASP A 64 -12.42 -11.55 -11.24
CA ASP A 64 -11.55 -12.11 -10.17
C ASP A 64 -11.70 -11.38 -8.83
N PHE A 65 -12.30 -10.18 -8.83
CA PHE A 65 -12.69 -9.40 -7.65
C PHE A 65 -14.21 -9.39 -7.45
N ASP A 66 -14.97 -10.34 -8.01
CA ASP A 66 -16.33 -10.62 -7.54
C ASP A 66 -16.21 -11.06 -6.07
N TYR A 67 -16.38 -10.07 -5.19
CA TYR A 67 -16.62 -10.26 -3.77
C TYR A 67 -17.98 -10.93 -3.66
N ASP A 68 -18.01 -12.25 -3.85
CA ASP A 68 -19.23 -13.02 -3.70
C ASP A 68 -19.89 -12.64 -2.39
N SER A 69 -21.15 -12.25 -2.51
CA SER A 69 -21.98 -11.52 -1.54
C SER A 69 -22.20 -12.24 -0.18
N GLN A 70 -21.47 -13.32 0.06
CA GLN A 70 -21.42 -14.12 1.28
C GLN A 70 -20.27 -13.73 2.24
N SER A 71 -19.20 -13.06 1.76
CA SER A 71 -18.16 -12.53 2.65
C SER A 71 -18.41 -11.04 2.92
N GLN A 72 -18.90 -10.73 4.11
CA GLN A 72 -19.12 -9.36 4.56
C GLN A 72 -17.86 -8.50 4.45
N GLY A 73 -17.93 -7.48 3.61
CA GLY A 73 -16.88 -6.47 3.52
C GLY A 73 -17.13 -5.59 2.32
N ARG A 74 -18.16 -4.74 2.39
CA ARG A 74 -18.30 -3.59 1.48
C ARG A 74 -16.92 -2.93 1.46
N VAL A 75 -16.23 -2.93 0.32
CA VAL A 75 -14.97 -2.20 0.16
C VAL A 75 -15.34 -0.72 0.21
N VAL A 76 -15.54 -0.23 1.42
CA VAL A 76 -15.67 1.18 1.74
C VAL A 76 -14.31 1.64 2.19
N ASP A 77 -13.99 2.89 1.85
CA ASP A 77 -12.87 3.61 2.40
C ASP A 77 -13.08 3.66 3.93
N ALA A 78 -12.40 2.77 4.66
CA ALA A 78 -12.42 2.82 6.11
C ALA A 78 -11.69 4.10 6.51
N PRO A 79 -12.29 5.00 7.31
CA PRO A 79 -11.61 6.22 7.72
C PRO A 79 -10.43 5.82 8.61
N VAL A 80 -9.25 5.72 8.00
CA VAL A 80 -8.01 5.53 8.75
C VAL A 80 -7.70 6.87 9.39
N LYS A 81 -7.74 6.94 10.73
CA LYS A 81 -7.14 8.07 11.45
C LYS A 81 -5.66 8.07 11.10
N ASN A 82 -5.24 8.91 10.15
CA ASN A 82 -3.84 9.08 9.81
C ASN A 82 -3.09 9.58 11.05
N PRO A 83 -2.19 8.80 11.67
CA PRO A 83 -1.14 9.41 12.46
C PRO A 83 -0.30 10.26 11.51
N ALA A 84 0.20 11.40 11.99
CA ALA A 84 0.95 12.39 11.21
C ALA A 84 1.94 11.74 10.21
N PRO A 85 2.07 12.30 8.99
CA PRO A 85 2.78 11.66 7.90
C PRO A 85 4.27 11.51 8.21
N THR A 86 4.67 10.32 8.65
CA THR A 86 6.06 9.87 8.50
C THR A 86 6.16 9.27 7.11
N GLN A 87 6.85 10.00 6.23
CA GLN A 87 7.11 9.65 4.84
C GLN A 87 7.65 8.22 4.73
N GLN A 88 6.81 7.28 4.30
CA GLN A 88 7.24 6.00 3.75
C GLN A 88 6.63 5.88 2.36
N ALA A 89 7.46 6.15 1.36
CA ALA A 89 7.18 5.93 -0.05
C ALA A 89 6.68 4.49 -0.27
N LYS A 90 5.48 4.35 -0.82
CA LYS A 90 4.98 3.09 -1.36
C LYS A 90 5.15 3.11 -2.88
N THR A 91 6.17 2.41 -3.34
CA THR A 91 6.31 1.94 -4.72
C THR A 91 5.19 0.93 -4.99
N PRO A 92 4.40 1.02 -6.08
CA PRO A 92 3.58 -0.09 -6.53
C PRO A 92 4.47 -1.01 -7.39
N THR A 93 5.08 -2.01 -6.77
CA THR A 93 5.61 -3.17 -7.50
C THR A 93 4.45 -4.13 -7.70
N ALA A 94 3.94 -4.19 -8.93
CA ALA A 94 3.16 -5.32 -9.39
C ALA A 94 4.08 -6.55 -9.48
N GLN A 95 4.06 -7.37 -8.44
CA GLN A 95 4.44 -8.78 -8.49
C GLN A 95 3.39 -9.56 -7.71
N GLN A 96 2.30 -9.91 -8.39
CA GLN A 96 1.56 -11.12 -8.06
C GLN A 96 2.44 -12.29 -8.50
N THR A 97 3.10 -12.95 -7.53
CA THR A 97 3.53 -14.33 -7.69
C THR A 97 2.54 -15.21 -6.96
N LEU A 98 1.98 -16.13 -7.74
CA LEU A 98 1.13 -17.24 -7.35
C LEU A 98 1.84 -18.12 -6.32
N ASP A 99 1.03 -18.63 -5.38
CA ASP A 99 1.24 -19.76 -4.48
C ASP A 99 2.68 -20.24 -4.23
N GLY A 100 3.17 -19.87 -3.05
CA GLY A 100 4.30 -20.52 -2.39
C GLY A 100 4.49 -19.86 -1.03
N GLN A 101 4.07 -20.53 0.04
CA GLN A 101 4.33 -20.14 1.43
C GLN A 101 5.84 -20.05 1.68
N SER A 102 6.44 -18.95 1.25
CA SER A 102 7.80 -18.60 1.59
C SER A 102 7.71 -17.91 2.94
N LYS A 103 8.26 -18.55 3.99
CA LYS A 103 8.60 -17.90 5.26
C LYS A 103 9.63 -16.80 5.00
N ALA A 104 9.20 -15.71 4.37
CA ALA A 104 10.02 -14.52 4.25
C ALA A 104 10.20 -13.99 5.67
N LEU A 105 11.45 -13.97 6.13
CA LEU A 105 11.82 -13.43 7.43
C LEU A 105 11.41 -11.96 7.53
N VAL A 106 11.20 -11.51 8.76
CA VAL A 106 10.83 -10.15 9.08
C VAL A 106 11.92 -9.19 8.60
N THR A 107 11.52 -8.03 8.09
CA THR A 107 12.49 -7.05 7.59
C THR A 107 13.14 -6.28 8.75
N GLU A 108 14.37 -5.79 8.57
CA GLU A 108 15.05 -4.97 9.61
C GLU A 108 14.21 -3.77 10.09
N LYS A 109 13.43 -3.18 9.19
CA LYS A 109 12.50 -2.09 9.52
C LYS A 109 11.41 -2.56 10.49
N GLN A 110 10.86 -3.75 10.27
CA GLN A 110 9.86 -4.34 11.16
C GLN A 110 10.46 -4.77 12.49
N VAL A 111 11.68 -5.31 12.51
CA VAL A 111 12.41 -5.62 13.77
C VAL A 111 12.59 -4.36 14.61
N LYS A 112 13.09 -3.27 14.01
CA LYS A 112 13.21 -1.96 14.67
C LYS A 112 11.86 -1.46 15.19
N PHE A 113 10.79 -1.68 14.42
CA PHE A 113 9.45 -1.28 14.82
C PHE A 113 8.92 -2.11 16.01
N ILE A 114 9.19 -3.41 16.06
CA ILE A 114 8.86 -4.30 17.18
C ILE A 114 9.49 -3.78 18.48
N TYR A 115 10.81 -3.55 18.47
CA TYR A 115 11.51 -3.01 19.64
C TYR A 115 11.04 -1.60 20.01
N GLY A 116 10.81 -0.73 19.02
CA GLY A 116 10.27 0.60 19.24
C GLY A 116 8.88 0.59 19.88
N THR A 117 8.01 -0.32 19.44
CA THR A 117 6.66 -0.49 20.00
C THR A 117 6.72 -1.03 21.43
N GLY A 118 7.56 -2.04 21.69
CA GLY A 118 7.76 -2.57 23.05
C GLY A 118 8.28 -1.51 24.02
N LYS A 119 9.25 -0.71 23.60
CA LYS A 119 9.77 0.41 24.40
C LYS A 119 8.69 1.47 24.68
N ALA A 120 7.83 1.77 23.71
CA ALA A 120 6.71 2.69 23.90
C ALA A 120 5.70 2.18 24.95
N GLN A 121 5.61 0.86 25.15
CA GLN A 121 4.82 0.24 26.21
C GLN A 121 5.58 0.07 27.54
N GLY A 122 6.77 0.67 27.67
CA GLY A 122 7.60 0.58 28.87
C GLY A 122 8.32 -0.76 29.04
N MET A 123 8.37 -1.60 27.99
CA MET A 123 9.12 -2.86 28.01
C MET A 123 10.58 -2.60 27.65
N SER A 124 11.52 -3.28 28.32
CA SER A 124 12.91 -3.35 27.88
C SER A 124 13.09 -4.31 26.71
N ASP A 125 14.17 -4.16 25.95
CA ASP A 125 14.48 -5.04 24.82
C ASP A 125 14.51 -6.52 25.24
N GLY A 126 15.02 -6.82 26.44
CA GLY A 126 15.00 -8.18 27.01
C GLY A 126 13.59 -8.71 27.29
N GLN A 127 12.65 -7.84 27.71
CA GLN A 127 11.25 -8.22 27.90
C GLN A 127 10.53 -8.46 26.56
N VAL A 128 10.86 -7.68 25.52
CA VAL A 128 10.34 -7.90 24.17
C VAL A 128 10.82 -9.24 23.62
N VAL A 129 12.10 -9.57 23.77
CA VAL A 129 12.67 -10.87 23.36
C VAL A 129 12.04 -12.02 24.14
N SER A 130 11.90 -11.88 25.46
CA SER A 130 11.26 -12.89 26.32
C SER A 130 9.80 -13.15 25.91
N LEU A 131 9.04 -12.08 25.63
CA LEU A 131 7.66 -12.19 25.18
C LEU A 131 7.57 -12.83 23.79
N CYS A 132 8.45 -12.44 22.86
CA CYS A 132 8.50 -13.03 21.52
C CYS A 132 8.80 -14.53 21.60
N ARG A 133 9.80 -14.93 22.40
CA ARG A 133 10.13 -16.34 22.63
C ARG A 133 8.97 -17.09 23.28
N SER A 134 8.29 -16.48 24.25
CA SER A 134 7.14 -17.10 24.90
C SER A 134 5.96 -17.32 23.96
N LYS A 135 5.70 -16.40 23.01
CA LYS A 135 4.53 -16.46 22.12
C LYS A 135 4.79 -17.20 20.81
N PHE A 136 5.99 -17.06 20.25
CA PHE A 136 6.34 -17.56 18.92
C PHE A 136 7.50 -18.57 18.93
N GLY A 137 8.13 -18.82 20.09
CA GLY A 137 9.25 -19.77 20.21
C GLY A 137 10.58 -19.28 19.63
N VAL A 138 10.61 -18.09 19.03
CA VAL A 138 11.77 -17.51 18.35
C VAL A 138 12.06 -16.09 18.82
N VAL A 139 13.22 -15.55 18.48
CA VAL A 139 13.56 -14.15 18.72
C VAL A 139 12.93 -13.24 17.65
N PRO A 140 12.74 -11.93 17.91
CA PRO A 140 12.09 -11.02 16.97
C PRO A 140 12.71 -10.99 15.57
N GLU A 141 14.01 -11.23 15.44
CA GLU A 141 14.76 -11.24 14.17
C GLU A 141 14.41 -12.45 13.29
N ASP A 142 13.98 -13.56 13.89
CA ASP A 142 13.67 -14.81 13.21
C ASP A 142 12.17 -14.96 12.92
N LEU A 143 11.36 -13.95 13.24
CA LEU A 143 9.94 -13.96 12.94
C LEU A 143 9.73 -13.98 11.42
N SER A 144 8.68 -14.67 10.98
CA SER A 144 8.17 -14.47 9.63
C SER A 144 7.58 -13.06 9.50
N ARG A 145 7.51 -12.52 8.28
CA ARG A 145 6.86 -11.21 8.04
C ARG A 145 5.41 -11.18 8.56
N GLY A 146 4.69 -12.29 8.48
CA GLY A 146 3.32 -12.41 8.99
C GLY A 146 3.27 -12.40 10.52
N ASP A 147 4.14 -13.18 11.17
CA ASP A 147 4.21 -13.25 12.63
C ASP A 147 4.77 -11.95 13.23
N GLY A 148 5.68 -11.28 12.54
CA GLY A 148 6.17 -9.95 12.90
C GLY A 148 5.05 -8.91 12.99
N SER A 149 4.15 -8.88 12.00
CA SER A 149 2.98 -8.00 12.05
C SER A 149 2.03 -8.37 13.21
N ARG A 150 1.76 -9.66 13.41
CA ARG A 150 0.92 -10.14 14.54
C ARG A 150 1.51 -9.77 15.89
N PHE A 151 2.83 -9.88 16.04
CA PHE A 151 3.51 -9.55 17.29
C PHE A 151 3.47 -8.04 17.57
N ILE A 152 3.63 -7.20 16.53
CA ILE A 152 3.45 -5.74 16.65
C ILE A 152 2.06 -5.40 17.17
N ASP A 153 1.01 -6.03 16.64
CA ASP A 153 -0.36 -5.77 17.06
C ASP A 153 -0.60 -6.22 18.50
N MET A 154 -0.01 -7.35 18.94
CA MET A 154 -0.05 -7.78 20.34
C MET A 154 0.63 -6.79 21.27
N LEU A 155 1.77 -6.22 20.89
CA LEU A 155 2.46 -5.20 21.69
C LEU A 155 1.65 -3.90 21.79
N LYS A 156 0.77 -3.59 20.83
CA LYS A 156 -0.06 -2.38 20.87
C LYS A 156 -1.29 -2.51 21.77
N GLN A 157 -1.70 -3.74 22.11
CA GLN A 157 -2.83 -3.94 23.00
C GLN A 157 -2.38 -3.72 24.46
N PRO A 158 -3.10 -2.91 25.25
CA PRO A 158 -2.84 -2.80 26.67
C PRO A 158 -3.09 -4.16 27.33
N ILE A 159 -2.15 -4.59 28.20
CA ILE A 159 -2.31 -5.74 29.08
C ILE A 159 -3.30 -5.39 30.19
#